data_AF-A0A484UNI7-F1
#
_entry.id   AF-A0A484UNI7-F1
#
_cell.length_a   1.000
_cell.length_b   1.000
_cell.length_c   1.000
_cell.angle_alpha   90.00
_cell.angle_beta   90.00
_cell.angle_gamma   90.00
#
_symmetry.space_group_name_H-M   'P 1'
#
loop_
_entity.id
_entity.type
_entity.pdbx_description
1 polymer ?
#
loop_
_entity_poly.entity_id
_entity_poly.type
_entity_poly.pdbx_seq_one_letter_code
_entity_poly.pdbx_strand_id
1 'polypeptide(L)' 'MEAFLDDPVLANLPSVKARKVYAMGEDSFRIDYYSGTQIVDRIVQHLGK' A
#
# COMPACT_ATOMS: atom_id res chain seq x y z
N MET A 1 -7.50 -1.76 5.58
CA MET A 1 -7.09 -0.47 5.00
C MET A 1 -7.91 0.69 5.56
N GLU A 2 -9.24 0.56 5.61
CA GLU A 2 -10.16 1.61 6.08
C GLU A 2 -9.78 2.16 7.47
N ALA A 3 -9.53 1.28 8.45
CA ALA A 3 -9.08 1.70 9.78
C ALA A 3 -7.79 2.56 9.79
N PHE A 4 -6.88 2.40 8.83
CA PHE A 4 -5.65 3.21 8.74
C PHE A 4 -5.91 4.58 8.10
N LEU A 5 -6.85 4.65 7.16
CA LEU A 5 -7.23 5.90 6.50
C LEU A 5 -8.12 6.78 7.38
N ASP A 6 -8.90 6.15 8.27
CA ASP A 6 -9.83 6.81 9.18
C ASP A 6 -9.18 7.21 10.52
N ASP A 7 -7.89 6.93 10.71
CA ASP A 7 -7.17 7.28 11.93
C ASP A 7 -7.02 8.83 12.04
N PRO A 8 -7.55 9.46 13.10
CA PRO A 8 -7.53 10.92 13.25
C PRO A 8 -6.11 11.48 13.41
N VAL A 9 -5.15 10.69 13.87
CA VAL A 9 -3.74 11.09 13.97
C VAL A 9 -3.12 11.21 12.57
N LEU A 10 -3.53 10.34 11.64
CA LEU A 10 -2.99 10.27 10.28
C LEU A 10 -3.73 11.17 9.28
N ALA A 11 -4.91 11.67 9.63
CA ALA A 11 -5.78 12.46 8.76
C ALA A 11 -5.10 13.69 8.11
N ASN A 12 -4.05 14.23 8.73
CA ASN A 12 -3.33 15.39 8.22
C ASN A 12 -2.21 15.07 7.21
N LEU A 13 -1.83 13.81 7.04
CA LEU A 13 -0.77 13.41 6.12
C LEU A 13 -1.20 13.64 4.66
N PRO A 14 -0.34 14.24 3.80
CA PRO A 14 -0.66 14.46 2.39
C PRO A 14 -1.05 13.17 1.64
N SER A 15 -0.41 12.05 1.96
CA SER A 15 -0.71 10.74 1.37
C SER A 15 -2.12 10.24 1.74
N VAL A 16 -2.57 10.47 2.97
CA VAL A 16 -3.93 10.12 3.43
C VAL A 16 -4.96 11.03 2.76
N LYS A 17 -4.74 12.35 2.76
CA LYS A 17 -5.61 13.32 2.09
C LYS A 17 -5.78 13.05 0.60
N ALA A 18 -4.69 12.66 -0.06
CA ALA A 18 -4.69 12.34 -1.49
C ALA A 18 -5.14 10.90 -1.80
N ARG A 19 -5.51 10.09 -0.78
CA ARG A 19 -5.82 8.65 -0.89
C ARG A 19 -4.72 7.87 -1.63
N LYS A 20 -3.46 8.21 -1.38
CA LYS A 20 -2.25 7.58 -1.92
C LYS A 20 -1.58 6.69 -0.87
N VAL A 21 -2.35 5.80 -0.28
CA VAL A 21 -1.85 4.76 0.64
C VAL A 21 -2.18 3.42 0.00
N TYR A 22 -1.18 2.54 -0.12
CA TYR A 22 -1.29 1.29 -0.87
C TYR A 22 -0.81 0.12 -0.04
N ALA A 23 -1.62 -0.91 0.08
CA ALA A 23 -1.23 -2.15 0.76
C ALA A 23 -0.51 -3.09 -0.22
N MET A 24 0.63 -3.64 0.20
CA MET A 24 1.47 -4.49 -0.65
C MET A 24 1.12 -5.99 -0.57
N GLY A 25 0.01 -6.34 0.10
CA GLY A 25 -0.47 -7.72 0.25
C GLY A 25 -0.18 -8.33 1.61
N GLU A 26 -0.81 -9.46 1.91
CA GLU A 26 -0.67 -10.14 3.21
C GLU A 26 0.70 -10.83 3.34
N ASP A 27 1.24 -11.34 2.22
CA ASP A 27 2.53 -12.03 2.16
C ASP A 27 3.73 -11.06 2.04
N SER A 28 3.50 -9.75 2.08
CA SER A 28 4.57 -8.76 1.87
C SER A 28 5.43 -8.49 3.10
N PHE A 29 5.21 -9.22 4.20
CA PHE A 29 5.99 -9.04 5.43
C PHE A 29 7.43 -9.55 5.29
N ARG A 30 7.63 -10.66 4.55
CA ARG A 30 8.97 -11.15 4.17
C ARG A 30 9.08 -11.12 2.66
N ILE A 31 10.18 -10.56 2.17
CA ILE A 31 10.44 -10.46 0.74
C ILE A 31 11.32 -11.63 0.32
N ASP A 32 10.75 -12.53 -0.46
CA ASP A 32 11.42 -13.64 -1.12
C ASP A 32 11.15 -13.60 -2.63
N TYR A 33 11.58 -14.65 -3.33
CA TYR A 33 11.41 -14.75 -4.78
C TYR A 33 9.94 -14.63 -5.23
N TYR A 34 9.02 -15.23 -4.49
CA TYR A 34 7.60 -15.23 -4.82
C TYR A 34 6.93 -13.93 -4.38
N SER A 35 7.12 -13.51 -3.13
CA SER A 35 6.48 -12.29 -2.62
C SER A 35 7.03 -11.03 -3.31
N GLY A 36 8.30 -11.04 -3.73
CA GLY A 36 8.88 -9.95 -4.51
C GLY A 36 8.18 -9.74 -5.86
N THR A 37 7.88 -10.82 -6.58
CA THR A 37 7.15 -10.74 -7.86
C THR A 37 5.72 -10.20 -7.63
N GLN A 38 5.03 -10.69 -6.60
CA GLN A 38 3.69 -10.21 -6.25
C GLN A 38 3.67 -8.72 -5.84
N ILE A 39 4.72 -8.23 -5.16
CA ILE A 39 4.86 -6.81 -4.82
C ILE A 39 5.00 -5.97 -6.10
N VAL A 40 5.81 -6.41 -7.07
CA VAL A 40 5.96 -5.72 -8.36
C VAL A 40 4.62 -5.63 -9.09
N ASP A 41 3.88 -6.73 -9.16
CA ASP A 41 2.55 -6.77 -9.79
C ASP A 41 1.60 -5.75 -9.13
N ARG A 42 1.60 -5.66 -7.80
CA ARG A 42 0.79 -4.68 -7.05
C ARG A 42 1.23 -3.23 -7.27
N ILE A 43 2.53 -2.98 -7.37
CA ILE A 43 3.06 -1.65 -7.72
C ILE A 43 2.55 -1.23 -9.10
N VAL A 44 2.66 -2.12 -10.09
CA VAL A 44 2.16 -1.86 -11.44
C VAL A 44 0.64 -1.67 -11.43
N GLN A 45 -0.11 -2.46 -10.67
CA GLN A 45 -1.55 -2.30 -10.53
C GLN A 45 -1.95 -0.93 -9.97
N HIS A 46 -1.18 -0.39 -9.02
CA HIS A 46 -1.51 0.88 -8.35
C HIS A 46 -0.95 2.12 -9.06
N LEU A 47 0.18 1.99 -9.74
CA LEU A 47 0.99 3.11 -10.23
C LEU A 47 1.40 2.98 -11.70
N GLY A 48 1.16 1.82 -12.32
CA GLY A 48 1.34 1.62 -13.75
C GLY A 48 0.43 2.58 -14.54
N LYS A 49 0.99 3.16 -15.60
CA LYS A 49 0.29 4.09 -16.48
C LYS A 49 -0.70 3.38 -17.39
#